data_AF-A0A3C1WG37-F1
#
_entry.id   AF-A0A3C1WG37-F1
#
_cell.length_a   1.000
_cell.length_b   1.000
_cell.length_c   1.000
_cell.angle_alpha   90.00
_cell.angle_beta   90.00
_cell.angle_gamma   90.00
#
_symmetry.space_group_name_H-M   'P 1'
#
loop_
_entity.id
_entity.type
_entity.pdbx_description
1 polymer ?
#
loop_
_entity_poly.entity_id
_entity_poly.type
_entity_poly.pdbx_seq_one_letter_code
_entity_poly.pdbx_strand_id
1 'polypeptide(L)'
;MRSTLDSKGDDISMEIPPSPVTTRLRMLQDKLARLRAVWGQAGGGVSPPDFGERLSEDRIIDIECMLGCRLPEGYRRFLIEVGNGGFGPGLGLIPFGADSMVDPRIPADDRAVLNPSAPFAYLEDWNFPPLKRAMEEQSAQLEELQTFYFSTARIDGTIRVADLGCGAIALLVLNGTQRGRIWLDFRGTFGGIAQDLEFLDWYDAWLDDQYCHATISINPRNP
;
A
#
# COMPACT_ATOMS: atom_id res chain seq x y z
N MET A 1 -63.09 5.93 33.72
CA MET A 1 -62.68 5.17 32.52
C MET A 1 -61.27 5.60 32.15
N ARG A 2 -60.26 4.79 32.47
CA ARG A 2 -58.88 4.97 32.01
C ARG A 2 -58.77 4.32 30.63
N SER A 3 -58.39 5.07 29.61
CA SER A 3 -58.01 4.54 28.29
C SER A 3 -56.51 4.66 28.16
N THR A 4 -55.85 3.51 28.12
CA THR A 4 -54.42 3.32 27.91
C THR A 4 -54.06 3.67 26.46
N LEU A 5 -53.08 4.56 26.30
CA LEU A 5 -52.29 4.74 25.08
C LEU A 5 -51.14 3.73 25.15
N ASP A 6 -51.19 2.68 24.34
CA ASP A 6 -50.03 1.84 24.02
C ASP A 6 -49.69 2.06 22.54
N SER A 7 -48.82 3.01 22.25
CA SER A 7 -48.09 3.05 20.99
C SER A 7 -46.71 2.45 21.24
N LYS A 8 -46.58 1.14 21.02
CA LYS A 8 -45.27 0.53 20.79
C LYS A 8 -44.78 1.03 19.44
N GLY A 9 -43.90 2.03 19.47
CA GLY A 9 -43.06 2.34 18.33
C GLY A 9 -42.02 1.25 18.24
N ASP A 10 -42.17 0.35 17.26
CA ASP A 10 -41.11 -0.55 16.87
C ASP A 10 -39.95 0.30 16.32
N ASP A 11 -38.92 0.45 17.13
CA ASP A 11 -37.66 1.09 16.76
C ASP A 11 -36.91 0.12 15.83
N ILE A 12 -37.28 0.14 14.55
CA ILE A 12 -36.57 -0.60 13.51
C ILE A 12 -35.26 0.14 13.25
N SER A 13 -34.25 -0.15 14.08
CA SER A 13 -32.87 0.20 13.81
C SER A 13 -32.48 -0.41 12.47
N MET A 14 -32.56 0.37 11.39
CA MET A 14 -32.05 -0.02 10.08
C MET A 14 -30.53 -0.09 10.18
N GLU A 15 -29.98 -1.29 10.35
CA GLU A 15 -28.54 -1.52 10.22
C GLU A 15 -28.11 -1.10 8.81
N ILE A 16 -27.40 0.02 8.71
CA ILE A 16 -26.81 0.48 7.44
C ILE A 16 -25.76 -0.57 7.05
N PRO A 17 -25.84 -1.15 5.84
CA PRO A 17 -24.89 -2.15 5.40
C PRO A 17 -23.46 -1.57 5.40
N PRO A 18 -22.45 -2.36 5.79
CA PRO A 18 -21.08 -1.88 5.87
C PRO A 18 -20.60 -1.40 4.50
N SER A 19 -19.78 -0.34 4.49
CA SER A 19 -19.17 0.16 3.26
C SER A 19 -18.33 -0.93 2.56
N PRO A 20 -18.08 -0.83 1.24
CA PRO A 20 -17.20 -1.77 0.53
C PRO A 20 -15.82 -1.89 1.18
N VAL A 21 -15.23 -0.77 1.62
CA VAL A 21 -13.94 -0.74 2.33
C VAL A 21 -14.01 -1.52 3.64
N THR A 22 -15.05 -1.30 4.45
CA THR A 22 -15.24 -2.01 5.72
C THR A 22 -15.39 -3.51 5.50
N THR A 23 -16.14 -3.90 4.47
CA THR A 23 -16.32 -5.32 4.10
C THR A 23 -14.99 -5.94 3.70
N ARG A 24 -14.21 -5.25 2.86
CA ARG A 24 -12.92 -5.73 2.38
C ARG A 24 -11.90 -5.89 3.52
N LEU A 25 -11.86 -4.93 4.43
CA LEU A 25 -10.95 -4.95 5.58
C LEU A 25 -11.26 -6.10 6.55
N ARG A 26 -12.54 -6.40 6.78
CA ARG A 26 -12.97 -7.58 7.56
C ARG A 26 -12.49 -8.87 6.91
N MET A 27 -12.67 -9.02 5.59
CA MET A 27 -12.20 -10.19 4.85
C MET A 27 -10.67 -10.36 4.97
N LEU A 28 -9.93 -9.25 4.88
CA LEU A 28 -8.48 -9.21 5.04
C LEU A 28 -8.07 -9.67 6.45
N GLN A 29 -8.72 -9.15 7.49
CA GLN A 29 -8.47 -9.56 8.89
C GLN A 29 -8.78 -11.05 9.14
N ASP A 30 -9.88 -11.57 8.57
CA ASP A 30 -10.23 -12.99 8.65
C ASP A 30 -9.16 -13.85 7.97
N LYS A 31 -8.66 -13.42 6.79
CA LYS A 31 -7.59 -14.13 6.07
C LYS A 31 -6.28 -14.12 6.86
N LEU A 32 -5.90 -12.99 7.46
CA LEU A 32 -4.74 -12.90 8.35
C LEU A 32 -4.87 -13.85 9.56
N ALA A 33 -6.04 -13.90 10.19
CA ALA A 33 -6.29 -14.79 11.32
C ALA A 33 -6.13 -16.28 10.92
N ARG A 34 -6.62 -16.65 9.74
CA ARG A 34 -6.45 -18.01 9.18
C ARG A 34 -4.98 -18.32 8.88
N LEU A 35 -4.26 -17.40 8.23
CA LEU A 35 -2.85 -17.59 7.91
C LEU A 35 -2.00 -17.77 9.18
N ARG A 36 -2.27 -16.97 10.23
CA ARG A 36 -1.64 -17.11 11.54
C ARG A 36 -1.91 -18.49 12.17
N ALA A 37 -3.13 -19.01 12.06
CA ALA A 37 -3.46 -20.34 12.56
C ALA A 37 -2.69 -21.45 11.81
N VAL A 38 -2.56 -21.33 10.49
CA VAL A 38 -1.80 -22.27 9.64
C VAL A 38 -0.32 -22.29 10.03
N TRP A 39 0.32 -21.14 10.21
CA TRP A 39 1.71 -21.06 10.66
C TRP A 39 1.92 -21.56 12.09
N GLY A 40 0.97 -21.30 13.00
CA GLY A 40 1.01 -21.84 14.35
C GLY A 40 1.00 -23.38 14.37
N GLN A 41 0.36 -24.02 13.39
CA GLN A 41 0.32 -25.49 13.27
C GLN A 41 1.56 -26.08 12.60
N ALA A 42 2.26 -25.31 11.75
CA ALA A 42 3.41 -25.79 10.98
C ALA A 42 4.68 -26.07 11.83
N GLY A 43 4.67 -25.77 13.14
CA GLY A 43 5.70 -26.21 14.09
C GLY A 43 7.13 -25.66 13.86
N GLY A 44 7.32 -24.78 12.87
CA GLY A 44 8.64 -24.31 12.43
C GLY A 44 9.25 -23.16 13.24
N GLY A 45 8.64 -22.73 14.34
CA GLY A 45 9.17 -21.66 15.19
C GLY A 45 9.20 -20.25 14.57
N VAL A 46 8.73 -20.08 13.34
CA VAL A 46 8.58 -18.76 12.71
C VAL A 46 7.24 -18.16 13.17
N SER A 47 7.30 -17.21 14.09
CA SER A 47 6.12 -16.41 14.44
C SER A 47 5.63 -15.68 13.19
N PRO A 48 4.31 -15.53 12.98
CA PRO A 48 3.80 -14.62 11.96
C PRO A 48 4.45 -13.26 12.14
N PRO A 49 4.92 -12.59 11.07
CA PRO A 49 5.55 -11.29 11.23
C PRO A 49 4.56 -10.30 11.85
N ASP A 50 5.03 -9.48 12.77
CA ASP A 50 4.18 -8.53 13.48
C ASP A 50 3.86 -7.32 12.60
N PHE A 51 2.68 -6.76 12.80
CA PHE A 51 2.34 -5.43 12.31
C PHE A 51 2.88 -4.38 13.26
N GLY A 52 3.19 -3.20 12.73
CA GLY A 52 3.44 -2.04 13.57
C GLY A 52 2.19 -1.58 14.34
N GLU A 53 2.38 -0.62 15.23
CA GLU A 53 1.29 -0.11 16.07
C GLU A 53 0.13 0.46 15.23
N ARG A 54 -1.09 0.27 15.72
CA ARG A 54 -2.28 0.90 15.15
C ARG A 54 -2.28 2.39 15.46
N LEU A 55 -2.67 3.20 14.49
CA LEU A 55 -2.77 4.65 14.67
C LEU A 55 -4.16 5.03 15.15
N SER A 56 -4.24 6.00 16.06
CA SER A 56 -5.52 6.60 16.46
C SER A 56 -6.06 7.52 15.36
N GLU A 57 -7.36 7.80 15.41
CA GLU A 57 -8.01 8.76 14.52
C GLU A 57 -7.36 10.16 14.61
N ASP A 58 -7.04 10.62 15.82
CA ASP A 58 -6.35 11.90 16.02
C ASP A 58 -4.97 11.91 15.35
N ARG A 59 -4.24 10.79 15.44
CA ARG A 59 -2.92 10.68 14.81
C ARG A 59 -3.02 10.67 13.29
N ILE A 60 -4.04 10.05 12.73
CA ILE A 60 -4.33 10.10 11.30
C ILE A 60 -4.63 11.53 10.86
N ILE A 61 -5.43 12.27 11.63
CA ILE A 61 -5.73 13.68 11.33
C ILE A 61 -4.46 14.51 11.31
N ASP A 62 -3.57 14.35 12.30
CA ASP A 62 -2.28 15.05 12.35
C ASP A 62 -1.42 14.74 11.12
N ILE A 63 -1.37 13.48 10.71
CA ILE A 63 -0.65 13.02 9.52
C ILE A 63 -1.22 13.69 8.27
N GLU A 64 -2.52 13.67 8.08
CA GLU A 64 -3.17 14.27 6.91
C GLU A 64 -2.97 15.79 6.86
N CYS A 65 -2.97 16.47 8.01
CA CYS A 65 -2.63 17.88 8.12
C CYS A 65 -1.18 18.14 7.73
N MET A 66 -0.23 17.33 8.21
CA MET A 66 1.19 17.42 7.85
C MET A 66 1.41 17.19 6.35
N LEU A 67 0.70 16.22 5.77
CA LEU A 67 0.78 15.89 4.35
C LEU A 67 0.09 16.91 3.44
N GLY A 68 -0.80 17.74 3.97
CA GLY A 68 -1.65 18.63 3.17
C GLY A 68 -2.69 17.90 2.31
N CYS A 69 -2.93 16.60 2.57
CA CYS A 69 -3.92 15.79 1.85
C CYS A 69 -4.48 14.68 2.73
N ARG A 70 -5.70 14.21 2.42
CA ARG A 70 -6.33 13.06 3.11
C ARG A 70 -5.76 11.75 2.61
N LEU A 71 -5.56 10.78 3.51
CA LEU A 71 -5.13 9.43 3.14
C LEU A 71 -6.27 8.68 2.42
N PRO A 72 -5.97 7.82 1.43
CA PRO A 72 -6.96 6.97 0.81
C PRO A 72 -7.69 6.11 1.84
N GLU A 73 -9.02 6.04 1.75
CA GLU A 73 -9.86 5.44 2.81
C GLU A 73 -9.44 4.00 3.15
N GLY A 74 -9.11 3.19 2.15
CA GLY A 74 -8.61 1.83 2.38
C GLY A 74 -7.32 1.78 3.20
N TYR A 75 -6.34 2.65 2.90
CA TYR A 75 -5.09 2.73 3.65
C TYR A 75 -5.26 3.36 5.03
N ARG A 76 -6.08 4.43 5.12
CA ARG A 76 -6.46 5.08 6.37
C ARG A 76 -7.01 4.08 7.38
N ARG A 77 -8.00 3.27 6.95
CA ARG A 77 -8.62 2.23 7.79
C ARG A 77 -7.64 1.11 8.12
N PHE A 78 -6.76 0.74 7.19
CA PHE A 78 -5.70 -0.24 7.45
C PHE A 78 -4.77 0.20 8.58
N LEU A 79 -4.31 1.46 8.59
CA LEU A 79 -3.46 1.98 9.66
C LEU A 79 -4.14 1.98 11.04
N ILE A 80 -5.45 2.21 11.08
CA ILE A 80 -6.24 2.24 12.32
C ILE A 80 -6.54 0.82 12.82
N GLU A 81 -6.90 -0.10 11.93
CA GLU A 81 -7.47 -1.40 12.32
C GLU A 81 -6.50 -2.58 12.19
N VAL A 82 -5.45 -2.45 11.39
CA VAL A 82 -4.45 -3.52 11.17
C VAL A 82 -3.15 -3.12 11.84
N GLY A 83 -2.50 -2.07 11.35
CA GLY A 83 -1.26 -1.54 11.93
C GLY A 83 -0.43 -0.70 10.95
N ASN A 84 0.52 0.06 11.49
CA ASN A 84 1.42 0.92 10.74
C ASN A 84 2.70 0.18 10.30
N GLY A 85 2.68 -0.44 9.13
CA GLY A 85 3.82 -1.18 8.60
C GLY A 85 3.92 -2.62 9.15
N GLY A 86 5.03 -3.29 8.85
CA GLY A 86 5.31 -4.66 9.30
C GLY A 86 4.99 -5.70 8.22
N PHE A 87 4.21 -6.72 8.56
CA PHE A 87 3.90 -7.83 7.64
C PHE A 87 3.30 -7.37 6.31
N GLY A 88 3.96 -7.71 5.20
CA GLY A 88 3.51 -7.32 3.87
C GLY A 88 4.40 -7.80 2.72
N PRO A 89 4.05 -7.42 1.48
CA PRO A 89 4.80 -7.74 0.28
C PRO A 89 6.27 -7.33 0.35
N GLY A 90 7.13 -8.08 -0.36
CA GLY A 90 8.56 -7.79 -0.44
C GLY A 90 9.27 -7.88 0.91
N LEU A 91 9.91 -6.78 1.32
CA LEU A 91 10.57 -6.65 2.63
C LEU A 91 9.62 -6.24 3.76
N GLY A 92 8.31 -6.23 3.50
CA GLY A 92 7.28 -5.79 4.43
C GLY A 92 6.74 -4.40 4.12
N LEU A 93 5.63 -4.06 4.79
CA LEU A 93 5.06 -2.72 4.74
C LEU A 93 5.95 -1.74 5.49
N ILE A 94 6.31 -0.65 4.83
CA ILE A 94 7.07 0.45 5.42
C ILE A 94 6.14 1.23 6.35
N PRO A 95 6.51 1.45 7.62
CA PRO A 95 5.75 2.32 8.50
C PRO A 95 5.66 3.71 7.90
N PHE A 96 4.47 4.30 7.97
CA PHE A 96 4.26 5.69 7.61
C PHE A 96 5.18 6.60 8.44
N GLY A 97 5.95 7.43 7.76
CA GLY A 97 6.97 8.29 8.36
C GLY A 97 7.98 8.80 7.35
N ALA A 98 9.13 9.29 7.83
CA ALA A 98 10.17 9.87 6.97
C ALA A 98 10.63 8.91 5.86
N ASP A 99 10.79 7.62 6.17
CA ASP A 99 11.28 6.62 5.21
C ASP A 99 10.27 6.27 4.10
N SER A 100 8.97 6.53 4.34
CA SER A 100 7.91 6.36 3.34
C SER A 100 7.85 7.52 2.33
N MET A 101 8.50 8.64 2.62
CA MET A 101 8.46 9.88 1.81
C MET A 101 9.78 10.15 1.08
N VAL A 102 10.65 9.14 0.97
CA VAL A 102 11.93 9.25 0.28
C VAL A 102 12.07 8.19 -0.81
N ASP A 103 12.75 8.57 -1.88
CA ASP A 103 13.23 7.64 -2.89
C ASP A 103 14.56 7.04 -2.43
N PRO A 104 14.65 5.71 -2.18
CA PRO A 104 15.86 5.08 -1.65
C PRO A 104 17.05 5.12 -2.62
N ARG A 105 16.82 5.49 -3.89
CA ARG A 105 17.88 5.62 -4.91
C ARG A 105 18.62 6.95 -4.85
N ILE A 106 18.05 7.93 -4.14
CA ILE A 106 18.66 9.26 -3.99
C ILE A 106 19.51 9.26 -2.72
N PRO A 107 20.80 9.64 -2.81
CA PRO A 107 21.67 9.72 -1.64
C PRO A 107 21.08 10.58 -0.52
N ALA A 108 21.39 10.22 0.73
CA ALA A 108 20.77 10.83 1.90
C ALA A 108 21.00 12.36 2.01
N ASP A 109 22.10 12.86 1.43
CA ASP A 109 22.48 14.28 1.46
C ASP A 109 21.68 15.13 0.46
N ASP A 110 21.01 14.50 -0.51
CA ASP A 110 20.24 15.13 -1.60
C ASP A 110 18.74 14.78 -1.53
N ARG A 111 18.22 14.37 -0.36
CA ARG A 111 16.84 13.86 -0.19
C ARG A 111 15.79 14.89 -0.66
N ALA A 112 15.47 14.84 -1.94
CA ALA A 112 14.22 15.36 -2.47
C ALA A 112 13.11 14.54 -1.81
N VAL A 113 12.46 15.14 -0.82
CA VAL A 113 11.28 14.56 -0.18
C VAL A 113 10.18 14.52 -1.24
N LEU A 114 9.54 13.37 -1.41
CA LEU A 114 8.35 13.25 -2.26
C LEU A 114 7.34 14.30 -1.83
N ASN A 115 6.62 14.92 -2.76
CA ASN A 115 5.52 15.80 -2.44
C ASN A 115 4.19 15.03 -2.50
N PRO A 116 3.65 14.50 -1.38
CA PRO A 116 2.49 13.61 -1.43
C PRO A 116 1.19 14.38 -1.70
N SER A 117 1.22 15.72 -1.55
CA SER A 117 0.10 16.61 -1.85
C SER A 117 0.00 17.00 -3.33
N ALA A 118 1.06 16.80 -4.13
CA ALA A 118 1.00 17.04 -5.56
C ALA A 118 0.09 15.99 -6.26
N PRO A 119 -0.54 16.32 -7.40
CA PRO A 119 -1.30 15.33 -8.16
C PRO A 119 -0.34 14.33 -8.82
N PHE A 120 -0.59 13.04 -8.63
CA PHE A 120 0.13 12.00 -9.36
C PHE A 120 -0.15 12.10 -10.87
N ALA A 121 0.90 12.00 -11.67
CA ALA A 121 0.88 12.45 -13.06
C ALA A 121 0.31 11.44 -14.07
N TYR A 122 0.27 10.15 -13.74
CA TYR A 122 0.01 9.10 -14.73
C TYR A 122 -1.38 8.50 -14.62
N LEU A 123 -1.95 8.13 -15.78
CA LEU A 123 -3.22 7.42 -15.93
C LEU A 123 -3.06 6.04 -16.57
N GLU A 124 -1.86 5.75 -17.09
CA GLU A 124 -1.42 4.54 -17.80
C GLU A 124 0.05 4.30 -17.45
N ASP A 125 0.55 3.09 -17.69
CA ASP A 125 1.95 2.74 -17.49
C ASP A 125 2.88 3.74 -18.21
N TRP A 126 3.95 4.12 -17.54
CA TRP A 126 4.90 5.09 -18.05
C TRP A 126 6.31 4.51 -18.09
N ASN A 127 7.02 4.72 -19.19
CA ASN A 127 8.45 4.53 -19.27
C ASN A 127 9.07 5.55 -20.24
N PHE A 128 10.40 5.65 -20.28
CA PHE A 128 11.12 6.63 -21.07
C PHE A 128 12.16 5.97 -22.00
N PRO A 129 11.72 5.42 -23.14
CA PRO A 129 12.61 4.79 -24.12
C PRO A 129 13.84 5.63 -24.57
N PRO A 130 13.78 6.98 -24.64
CA PRO A 130 14.97 7.77 -24.99
C PRO A 130 16.18 7.52 -24.11
N LEU A 131 16.01 7.27 -22.80
CA LEU A 131 17.13 6.97 -21.91
C LEU A 131 17.83 5.66 -22.31
N LYS A 132 17.06 4.60 -22.61
CA LYS A 132 17.64 3.32 -23.03
C LYS A 132 18.47 3.47 -24.31
N ARG A 133 17.94 4.21 -25.30
CA ARG A 133 18.68 4.50 -26.54
C ARG A 133 19.97 5.28 -26.27
N ALA A 134 19.90 6.31 -25.43
CA ALA A 134 21.07 7.09 -25.04
C ALA A 134 22.16 6.24 -24.35
N MET A 135 21.77 5.23 -23.56
CA MET A 135 22.71 4.28 -22.95
C MET A 135 23.38 3.38 -23.99
N GLU A 136 22.59 2.82 -24.91
CA GLU A 136 23.07 1.94 -25.98
C GLU A 136 24.01 2.67 -26.95
N GLU A 137 23.70 3.92 -27.25
CA GLU A 137 24.45 4.78 -28.18
C GLU A 137 25.59 5.56 -27.50
N GLN A 138 25.75 5.45 -26.18
CA GLN A 138 26.69 6.27 -25.39
C GLN A 138 26.55 7.77 -25.68
N SER A 139 25.30 8.25 -25.70
CA SER A 139 24.97 9.64 -26.03
C SER A 139 25.55 10.63 -25.01
N ALA A 140 25.99 11.78 -25.50
CA ALA A 140 26.41 12.91 -24.66
C ALA A 140 25.26 13.46 -23.77
N GLN A 141 24.00 13.15 -24.08
CA GLN A 141 22.82 13.58 -23.31
C GLN A 141 22.45 12.61 -22.17
N LEU A 142 23.24 11.55 -21.95
CA LEU A 142 22.89 10.47 -21.02
C LEU A 142 22.60 10.99 -19.61
N GLU A 143 23.42 11.88 -19.08
CA GLU A 143 23.29 12.42 -17.72
C GLU A 143 22.00 13.22 -17.52
N GLU A 144 21.63 14.05 -18.49
CA GLU A 144 20.38 14.82 -18.46
C GLU A 144 19.16 13.89 -18.50
N LEU A 145 19.18 12.88 -19.37
CA LEU A 145 18.11 11.91 -19.49
C LEU A 145 17.98 11.03 -18.24
N GLN A 146 19.10 10.68 -17.60
CA GLN A 146 19.11 9.98 -16.31
C GLN A 146 18.49 10.86 -15.21
N THR A 147 18.90 12.12 -15.13
CA THR A 147 18.36 13.08 -14.15
C THR A 147 16.85 13.22 -14.30
N PHE A 148 16.35 13.34 -15.53
CA PHE A 148 14.93 13.39 -15.81
C PHE A 148 14.20 12.09 -15.39
N TYR A 149 14.76 10.94 -15.76
CA TYR A 149 14.14 9.64 -15.51
C TYR A 149 14.04 9.30 -14.02
N PHE A 150 15.11 9.57 -13.26
CA PHE A 150 15.20 9.26 -11.83
C PHE A 150 14.67 10.36 -10.92
N SER A 151 14.22 11.49 -11.47
CA SER A 151 13.62 12.57 -10.69
C SER A 151 12.45 12.08 -9.82
N THR A 152 12.38 12.56 -8.57
CA THR A 152 11.24 12.32 -7.67
C THR A 152 9.94 12.91 -8.20
N ALA A 153 10.00 13.93 -9.05
CA ALA A 153 8.84 14.53 -9.69
C ALA A 153 8.03 13.55 -10.56
N ARG A 154 8.60 12.38 -10.90
CA ARG A 154 7.86 11.30 -11.59
C ARG A 154 6.93 10.53 -10.64
N ILE A 155 7.15 10.60 -9.34
CA ILE A 155 6.41 9.84 -8.32
C ILE A 155 5.85 10.73 -7.21
N ASP A 156 5.79 12.03 -7.44
CA ASP A 156 5.04 12.96 -6.60
C ASP A 156 3.55 12.58 -6.55
N GLY A 157 2.89 12.94 -5.44
CA GLY A 157 1.53 12.50 -5.14
C GLY A 157 1.44 11.10 -4.56
N THR A 158 2.58 10.50 -4.20
CA THR A 158 2.64 9.15 -3.63
C THR A 158 3.43 9.10 -2.33
N ILE A 159 3.28 7.98 -1.62
CA ILE A 159 4.22 7.51 -0.59
C ILE A 159 4.67 6.10 -0.94
N ARG A 160 5.87 5.73 -0.50
CA ARG A 160 6.37 4.35 -0.60
C ARG A 160 5.75 3.50 0.51
N VAL A 161 5.14 2.37 0.14
CA VAL A 161 4.48 1.46 1.10
C VAL A 161 5.18 0.11 1.23
N ALA A 162 5.96 -0.31 0.23
CA ALA A 162 6.82 -1.49 0.35
C ALA A 162 8.08 -1.36 -0.53
N ASP A 163 9.14 -2.03 -0.10
CA ASP A 163 10.29 -2.36 -0.95
C ASP A 163 10.09 -3.80 -1.46
N LEU A 164 10.05 -3.97 -2.78
CA LEU A 164 9.77 -5.27 -3.41
C LEU A 164 11.07 -6.01 -3.79
N GLY A 165 12.23 -5.45 -3.46
CA GLY A 165 13.53 -5.98 -3.85
C GLY A 165 13.91 -5.60 -5.29
N CYS A 166 15.17 -5.88 -5.66
CA CYS A 166 15.73 -5.61 -6.99
C CYS A 166 15.56 -4.15 -7.48
N GLY A 167 15.41 -3.19 -6.55
CA GLY A 167 15.19 -1.78 -6.87
C GLY A 167 13.76 -1.43 -7.29
N ALA A 168 12.81 -2.35 -7.13
CA ALA A 168 11.38 -2.12 -7.33
C ALA A 168 10.72 -1.69 -6.01
N ILE A 169 9.85 -0.67 -6.07
CA ILE A 169 9.13 -0.17 -4.91
C ILE A 169 7.63 -0.05 -5.20
N ALA A 170 6.80 -0.33 -4.21
CA ALA A 170 5.36 -0.09 -4.27
C ALA A 170 5.04 1.31 -3.75
N LEU A 171 4.32 2.07 -4.56
CA LEU A 171 3.90 3.45 -4.28
C LEU A 171 2.39 3.49 -4.10
N LEU A 172 1.90 4.06 -3.01
CA LEU A 172 0.50 4.37 -2.81
C LEU A 172 0.21 5.80 -3.27
N VAL A 173 -0.71 5.96 -4.21
CA VAL A 173 -1.15 7.27 -4.68
C VAL A 173 -2.07 7.92 -3.63
N LEU A 174 -1.66 9.08 -3.11
CA LEU A 174 -2.41 9.85 -2.13
C LEU A 174 -3.27 10.95 -2.76
N ASN A 175 -2.81 11.53 -3.88
CA ASN A 175 -3.53 12.62 -4.55
C ASN A 175 -3.50 12.50 -6.08
N GLY A 176 -4.58 12.94 -6.73
CA GLY A 176 -4.82 12.78 -8.16
C GLY A 176 -5.93 11.76 -8.48
N THR A 177 -6.11 11.47 -9.77
CA THR A 177 -7.17 10.59 -10.29
C THR A 177 -6.99 9.12 -9.93
N GLN A 178 -5.75 8.69 -9.70
CA GLN A 178 -5.39 7.31 -9.35
C GLN A 178 -5.34 7.07 -7.83
N ARG A 179 -5.87 8.01 -7.04
CA ARG A 179 -5.82 7.98 -5.58
C ARG A 179 -6.37 6.67 -4.99
N GLY A 180 -5.60 6.04 -4.11
CA GLY A 180 -5.91 4.76 -3.46
C GLY A 180 -5.25 3.55 -4.10
N ARG A 181 -4.69 3.71 -5.31
CA ARG A 181 -4.02 2.65 -6.05
C ARG A 181 -2.57 2.50 -5.69
N ILE A 182 -2.10 1.27 -5.84
CA ILE A 182 -0.69 0.95 -5.90
C ILE A 182 -0.19 1.16 -7.33
N TRP A 183 1.00 1.74 -7.41
CA TRP A 183 1.82 1.79 -8.61
C TRP A 183 3.19 1.21 -8.29
N LEU A 184 3.74 0.43 -9.21
CA LEU A 184 5.04 -0.21 -9.07
C LEU A 184 6.08 0.62 -9.80
N ASP A 185 7.09 1.11 -9.09
CA ASP A 185 8.21 1.84 -9.68
C ASP A 185 9.39 0.89 -9.91
N PHE A 186 9.59 0.55 -11.17
CA PHE A 186 10.67 -0.27 -11.71
C PHE A 186 11.77 0.56 -12.36
N ARG A 187 11.84 1.88 -12.13
CA ARG A 187 12.86 2.73 -12.75
C ARG A 187 14.28 2.31 -12.34
N GLY A 188 14.45 1.69 -11.17
CA GLY A 188 15.73 1.11 -10.73
C GLY A 188 16.28 0.05 -11.69
N THR A 189 15.43 -0.58 -12.50
CA THR A 189 15.79 -1.56 -13.53
C THR A 189 15.41 -1.08 -14.94
N PHE A 190 15.15 0.23 -15.11
CA PHE A 190 14.70 0.86 -16.36
C PHE A 190 13.34 0.35 -16.88
N GLY A 191 12.53 -0.26 -16.01
CA GLY A 191 11.21 -0.81 -16.33
C GLY A 191 10.07 0.22 -16.37
N GLY A 192 10.32 1.45 -15.89
CA GLY A 192 9.29 2.49 -15.81
C GLY A 192 8.45 2.39 -14.54
N ILE A 193 7.22 2.89 -14.59
CA ILE A 193 6.26 2.92 -13.49
C ILE A 193 4.93 2.37 -14.03
N ALA A 194 4.36 1.38 -13.36
CA ALA A 194 3.20 0.64 -13.85
C ALA A 194 2.05 0.61 -12.84
N GLN A 195 0.83 0.48 -13.33
CA GLN A 195 -0.36 0.34 -12.50
C GLN A 195 -0.45 -1.01 -11.83
N ASP A 196 -1.08 -0.99 -10.66
CA ASP A 196 -1.51 -2.18 -9.96
C ASP A 196 -2.93 -1.95 -9.39
N LEU A 197 -3.31 -2.76 -8.42
CA LEU A 197 -4.62 -2.76 -7.77
C LEU A 197 -4.79 -1.60 -6.78
N GLU A 198 -6.01 -1.42 -6.30
CA GLU A 198 -6.28 -0.61 -5.10
C GLU A 198 -5.54 -1.22 -3.90
N PHE A 199 -5.10 -0.39 -2.94
CA PHE A 199 -4.26 -0.83 -1.82
C PHE A 199 -4.74 -2.11 -1.11
N LEU A 200 -6.03 -2.19 -0.77
CA LEU A 200 -6.57 -3.35 -0.05
C LEU A 200 -6.63 -4.60 -0.93
N ASP A 201 -6.87 -4.44 -2.24
CA ASP A 201 -6.92 -5.55 -3.18
C ASP A 201 -5.52 -6.06 -3.50
N TRP A 202 -4.54 -5.16 -3.63
CA TRP A 202 -3.13 -5.47 -3.75
C TRP A 202 -2.63 -6.29 -2.55
N TYR A 203 -2.94 -5.83 -1.33
CA TYR A 203 -2.54 -6.54 -0.11
C TYR A 203 -3.25 -7.90 0.01
N ASP A 204 -4.53 -7.98 -0.32
CA ASP A 204 -5.30 -9.22 -0.26
C ASP A 204 -4.83 -10.28 -1.27
N ALA A 205 -4.47 -9.85 -2.49
CA ALA A 205 -3.91 -10.73 -3.52
C ALA A 205 -2.57 -11.31 -3.07
N TRP A 206 -1.72 -10.49 -2.42
CA TRP A 206 -0.49 -11.00 -1.82
C TRP A 206 -0.76 -11.99 -0.68
N LEU A 207 -1.76 -11.75 0.18
CA LEU A 207 -2.12 -12.72 1.21
C LEU A 207 -2.60 -14.07 0.63
N ASP A 208 -3.28 -14.07 -0.51
CA ASP A 208 -3.66 -15.31 -1.21
C ASP A 208 -2.44 -16.11 -1.64
N ASP A 209 -1.43 -15.43 -2.18
CA ASP A 209 -0.15 -16.04 -2.54
C ASP A 209 0.55 -16.67 -1.32
N GLN A 210 0.61 -15.93 -0.20
CA GLN A 210 1.19 -16.45 1.06
C GLN A 210 0.44 -17.68 1.59
N TYR A 211 -0.89 -17.71 1.46
CA TYR A 211 -1.70 -18.84 1.88
C TYR A 211 -1.46 -20.07 1.00
N CYS A 212 -1.37 -19.89 -0.32
CA CYS A 212 -1.00 -20.95 -1.27
C CYS A 212 0.38 -21.53 -0.94
N HIS A 213 1.38 -20.69 -0.69
CA HIS A 213 2.72 -21.15 -0.30
C HIS A 213 2.73 -21.91 1.03
N ALA A 214 2.08 -21.38 2.06
CA ALA A 214 2.02 -22.01 3.38
C ALA A 214 1.34 -23.39 3.33
N THR A 215 0.25 -23.52 2.59
CA THR A 215 -0.49 -24.78 2.45
C THR A 215 0.29 -25.84 1.68
N ILE A 216 1.02 -25.47 0.62
CA ILE A 216 1.92 -26.38 -0.10
C ILE A 216 3.04 -26.89 0.82
N SER A 217 3.64 -26.00 1.62
CA SER A 217 4.73 -26.37 2.54
C SER A 217 4.30 -27.34 3.65
N ILE A 218 3.04 -27.26 4.11
CA ILE A 218 2.50 -28.11 5.18
C ILE A 218 2.04 -29.48 4.65
N ASN A 219 1.68 -29.57 3.35
CA ASN A 219 1.29 -30.82 2.72
C ASN A 219 2.11 -31.09 1.45
N PRO A 220 3.39 -31.52 1.57
CA PRO A 220 4.27 -31.77 0.42
C PRO A 220 3.88 -32.99 -0.43
N ARG A 221 2.73 -33.62 -0.16
CA ARG A 221 2.21 -34.76 -0.93
C ARG A 221 0.98 -34.37 -1.74
N ASN A 222 1.20 -33.71 -2.87
CA ASN A 222 0.36 -33.90 -4.05
C ASN A 222 1.14 -33.49 -5.32
N PRO A 223 1.81 -34.42 -6.04
CA PRO A 223 2.16 -34.20 -7.44
C PRO A 223 0.91 -34.18 -8.33
#